data_AF-A0A9D6L1M7-F1
#
_entry.id   AF-A0A9D6L1M7-F1
#
_cell.length_a   1.000
_cell.length_b   1.000
_cell.length_c   1.000
_cell.angle_alpha   90.00
_cell.angle_beta   90.00
_cell.angle_gamma   90.00
#
_symmetry.space_group_name_H-M   'P 1'
#
loop_
_entity.id
_entity.type
_entity.pdbx_description
1 polymer ?
#
loop_
_entity_poly.entity_id
_entity_poly.type
_entity_poly.pdbx_seq_one_letter_code
_entity_poly.pdbx_strand_id
1 'polypeptide(L)' 'MPKLNGPDAYVKIRALRDTVPALFISGHSFESPALSSLVERGAELLQKPYSPEALLLKVRELLDRT' A
#
# COMPACT_ATOMS: atom_id res chain seq x y z
N MET A 1 -1.89 -4.33 -12.40
CA MET A 1 -0.56 -4.37 -13.05
C MET A 1 -0.41 -5.74 -13.72
N PRO A 2 -0.27 -5.83 -15.06
CA PRO A 2 -0.35 -7.10 -15.77
C PRO A 2 0.92 -7.97 -15.71
N LYS A 3 2.07 -7.42 -15.31
CA LYS A 3 3.37 -8.13 -15.31
C LYS A 3 3.95 -8.41 -13.92
N LEU A 4 3.52 -7.65 -12.90
CA LEU A 4 4.01 -7.74 -11.53
C LEU A 4 2.87 -7.36 -10.60
N ASN A 5 2.61 -8.16 -9.56
CA ASN A 5 1.60 -7.80 -8.57
C ASN A 5 2.12 -6.72 -7.61
N GLY A 6 1.22 -6.07 -6.87
CA GLY A 6 1.59 -5.03 -5.89
C GLY A 6 2.59 -5.52 -4.82
N PRO A 7 2.34 -6.66 -4.15
CA PRO A 7 3.25 -7.16 -3.12
C PRO A 7 4.69 -7.37 -3.59
N ASP A 8 4.88 -8.00 -4.75
CA ASP A 8 6.22 -8.26 -5.30
C ASP A 8 6.94 -6.97 -5.68
N ALA A 9 6.19 -5.98 -6.19
CA ALA A 9 6.73 -4.65 -6.47
C ALA A 9 7.22 -3.96 -5.18
N TYR A 10 6.43 -4.03 -4.11
CA TYR A 10 6.79 -3.43 -2.83
C TYR A 10 8.04 -4.06 -2.22
N VAL A 11 8.14 -5.39 -2.21
CA VAL A 11 9.34 -6.10 -1.73
C VAL A 11 10.59 -5.63 -2.49
N LYS A 12 10.52 -5.54 -3.83
CA LYS A 12 11.63 -5.06 -4.65
C LYS A 12 11.99 -3.61 -4.40
N ILE A 13 10.99 -2.73 -4.21
CA ILE A 13 11.22 -1.31 -3.90
C ILE A 13 11.91 -1.15 -2.53
N ARG A 14 11.42 -1.86 -1.50
CA ARG A 14 11.97 -1.80 -0.15
C ARG A 14 13.38 -2.38 -0.06
N ALA A 15 13.70 -3.39 -0.85
CA ALA A 15 15.07 -3.91 -0.98
C ALA A 15 16.06 -2.86 -1.51
N LEU A 16 15.60 -1.88 -2.30
CA LEU A 16 16.42 -0.76 -2.77
C LEU A 16 16.49 0.38 -1.76
N ARG A 17 15.37 0.68 -1.09
CA ARG A 17 15.31 1.69 -0.03
C ARG A 17 14.21 1.35 0.97
N ASP A 18 14.64 0.97 2.17
CA ASP A 18 13.75 0.56 3.26
C ASP A 18 13.06 1.74 3.98
N THR A 19 13.00 2.92 3.40
CA THR A 19 12.22 4.05 3.95
C THR A 19 11.14 4.52 2.99
N VAL A 20 10.95 3.84 1.85
CA VAL A 20 9.93 4.26 0.88
C VAL A 20 8.55 3.95 1.47
N PRO A 21 7.70 4.98 1.69
CA PRO A 21 6.34 4.77 2.13
C PRO A 21 5.50 4.13 1.01
N ALA A 22 4.58 3.23 1.38
CA ALA A 22 3.73 2.56 0.40
C ALA A 22 2.25 2.58 0.84
N LEU A 23 1.37 2.98 -0.09
CA LEU A 23 -0.08 2.91 0.05
C LEU A 23 -0.64 1.94 -1.00
N PHE A 24 -1.22 0.85 -0.53
CA PHE A 24 -1.85 -0.17 -1.36
C PHE A 24 -3.33 0.10 -1.54
N ILE A 25 -3.81 -0.06 -2.78
CA ILE A 25 -5.19 0.25 -3.12
C ILE A 25 -5.88 -0.99 -3.70
N SER A 26 -6.81 -1.58 -2.95
CA SER A 26 -7.51 -2.83 -3.32
C SER A 26 -9.02 -2.67 -3.30
N GLY A 27 -9.70 -3.24 -4.30
CA GLY A 27 -11.17 -3.38 -4.30
C GLY A 27 -11.66 -4.76 -3.87
N HIS A 28 -10.75 -5.71 -3.63
CA HIS A 28 -11.07 -6.99 -3.01
C HIS A 28 -10.98 -6.86 -1.49
N SER A 29 -11.83 -7.60 -0.78
CA SER A 29 -11.89 -7.60 0.69
C SER A 29 -10.51 -7.71 1.32
N PHE A 30 -10.32 -6.97 2.42
CA PHE A 30 -9.08 -6.91 3.20
C PHE A 30 -8.56 -8.27 3.71
N GLU A 31 -9.35 -9.33 3.57
CA GLU A 31 -9.03 -10.68 4.07
C GLU A 31 -8.14 -11.51 3.13
N SER A 32 -7.61 -10.91 2.05
CA SER A 32 -6.60 -11.62 1.26
C SER A 32 -5.32 -11.79 2.09
N PRO A 33 -4.77 -13.01 2.23
CA PRO A 33 -3.52 -13.25 2.96
C PRO A 33 -2.35 -12.38 2.48
N ALA A 34 -2.35 -12.04 1.18
CA ALA A 34 -1.35 -11.15 0.59
C ALA A 34 -1.45 -9.72 1.14
N LEU A 35 -2.66 -9.18 1.35
CA LEU A 35 -2.84 -7.85 1.94
C LEU A 35 -2.41 -7.83 3.41
N SER A 36 -2.81 -8.82 4.20
CA SER A 36 -2.43 -8.90 5.61
C SER A 36 -0.91 -8.91 5.79
N SER A 37 -0.21 -9.69 4.97
CA SER A 37 1.26 -9.75 5.00
C SER A 37 1.96 -8.42 4.65
N LEU A 38 1.29 -7.54 3.90
CA LEU A 38 1.81 -6.22 3.54
C LEU A 38 1.63 -5.22 4.68
N VAL A 39 0.50 -5.29 5.37
CA VAL A 39 0.25 -4.49 6.58
C VAL A 39 1.27 -4.81 7.66
N GLU A 40 1.56 -6.10 7.88
CA GLU A 40 2.60 -6.54 8.82
C GLU A 40 3.99 -5.98 8.48
N ARG A 41 4.24 -5.69 7.19
CA ARG A 41 5.49 -5.10 6.70
C ARG A 41 5.49 -3.56 6.73
N GLY A 42 4.45 -2.96 7.30
CA GLY A 42 4.33 -1.51 7.45
C GLY A 42 3.74 -0.79 6.23
N ALA A 43 3.09 -1.52 5.32
CA ALA A 43 2.38 -0.89 4.21
C ALA A 43 0.96 -0.45 4.64
N GLU A 44 0.56 0.76 4.22
CA GLU A 44 -0.79 1.27 4.47
C GLU A 44 -1.74 0.81 3.37
N LEU A 45 -3.04 0.77 3.68
CA LEU A 45 -4.07 0.32 2.76
C LEU A 45 -5.21 1.33 2.59
N LEU A 46 -5.75 1.39 1.37
CA LEU A 46 -6.95 2.13 1.01
C LEU A 46 -7.90 1.24 0.21
N GLN A 47 -9.12 1.02 0.73
CA GLN A 47 -10.13 0.22 0.05
C GLN A 47 -10.78 0.99 -1.10
N LYS A 48 -11.07 0.31 -2.21
CA LYS A 48 -12.00 0.81 -3.23
C LYS A 48 -13.44 0.43 -2.87
N PRO A 49 -14.43 1.29 -3.19
CA PRO A 49 -14.26 2.64 -3.75
C PRO A 49 -13.83 3.66 -2.67
N TYR A 50 -13.09 4.69 -3.08
CA TYR A 50 -12.68 5.82 -2.23
C TYR A 50 -12.88 7.14 -2.96
N SER A 51 -13.00 8.24 -2.21
CA SER A 51 -13.05 9.58 -2.78
C SER A 51 -11.63 10.12 -3.01
N PRO A 52 -11.45 11.09 -3.93
CA PRO A 52 -10.16 11.77 -4.12
C PRO A 52 -9.59 12.36 -2.81
N GLU A 53 -10.44 12.93 -1.95
CA GLU A 53 -10.05 13.50 -0.66
C GLU A 53 -9.50 12.44 0.29
N ALA A 54 -10.13 11.25 0.32
CA ALA A 54 -9.67 10.14 1.14
C ALA A 54 -8.27 9.67 0.70
N LEU A 55 -7.99 9.65 -0.61
CA LEU A 55 -6.66 9.35 -1.12
C LEU A 55 -5.64 10.41 -0.68
N LEU A 56 -5.95 11.69 -0.86
CA LEU A 56 -5.05 12.79 -0.50
C LEU A 56 -4.72 12.80 0.99
N LEU A 57 -5.73 12.58 1.85
CA LEU A 57 -5.55 12.50 3.29
C LEU A 57 -4.60 11.35 3.65
N LYS A 58 -4.81 10.15 3.09
CA LYS A 58 -3.97 8.98 3.36
C LYS A 58 -2.53 9.18 2.89
N VAL A 59 -2.34 9.82 1.74
CA VAL A 59 -0.99 10.17 1.25
C VAL A 59 -0.32 11.16 2.20
N ARG A 60 -1.02 12.19 2.69
CA ARG A 60 -0.48 13.15 3.65
C ARG A 60 -0.10 12.48 4.98
N GLU A 61 -1.01 11.69 5.56
CA GLU A 61 -0.79 10.93 6.78
C GLU A 61 0.45 10.03 6.68
N LEU A 62 0.64 9.35 5.54
CA LEU A 62 1.76 8.47 5.31
C LEU A 62 3.09 9.24 5.21
N LEU A 63 3.08 10.39 4.52
CA LEU A 63 4.27 11.25 4.38
C LEU A 63 4.64 11.97 5.67
N ASP A 64 3.68 12.27 6.56
CA ASP A 64 3.94 12.89 7.87
C ASP A 64 4.60 11.93 8.87
N ARG A 65 4.46 10.62 8.67
CA ARG A 65 5.02 9.57 9.54
C ARG A 65 6.41 9.11 9.12
N THR A 66 6.91 9.58 7.96
CA THR A 66 8.19 9.17 7.37
C THR A 66 9.24 10.25 7.58
#